data_AF-A0A6P8GRN2-F1
#
_entry.id   AF-A0A6P8GRN2-F1
#
_cell.length_a   1.000
_cell.length_b   1.000
_cell.length_c   1.000
_cell.angle_alpha   90.00
_cell.angle_beta   90.00
_cell.angle_gamma   90.00
#
_symmetry.space_group_name_H-M   'P 1'
#
loop_
_entity.id
_entity.type
_entity.pdbx_description
1 polymer ?
#
loop_
_entity_poly.entity_id
_entity_poly.type
_entity_poly.pdbx_seq_one_letter_code
_entity_poly.pdbx_strand_id
1 'polypeptide(L)'
;MAMLICNALKEEKKILNMAIKTEENAGSAQNNSMGGKHRELDKKVSKLRKMVQDAEINIKSLEDLQDEHDFKKNTLQSRDQEPNGLKDQEHKREELLIKEMFIRLNMKREQVVHQVAEALKMTDHIQFSLTTEELPEWKRRQQVACIGGPPNTCLDQLQSWFTSVAESLKQVQLQLRKLQELVQKYTYENDPINQGVNSLEERAMVQLKNVIVR
;
A
#
# COMPACT_ATOMS: atom_id res chain seq x y z
N MET A 1 27.09 -48.47 -21.98
CA MET A 1 26.18 -47.71 -21.09
C MET A 1 26.67 -47.66 -19.65
N ALA A 2 26.96 -48.78 -18.98
CA ALA A 2 27.44 -48.77 -17.57
C ALA A 2 28.72 -47.94 -17.34
N MET A 3 29.68 -47.96 -18.27
CA MET A 3 30.88 -47.12 -18.19
C MET A 3 30.61 -45.62 -18.32
N LEU A 4 29.62 -45.22 -19.12
CA LEU A 4 29.23 -43.81 -19.26
C LEU A 4 28.60 -43.29 -17.97
N ILE A 5 27.72 -44.09 -17.36
CA ILE A 5 27.08 -43.77 -16.08
C ILE A 5 28.12 -43.71 -14.96
N CYS A 6 29.06 -44.66 -14.91
CA CYS A 6 30.15 -44.65 -13.92
C CYS A 6 31.03 -43.40 -14.02
N ASN A 7 31.35 -42.98 -15.25
CA ASN A 7 32.15 -41.77 -15.49
C ASN A 7 31.37 -40.49 -15.14
N ALA A 8 30.07 -40.42 -15.49
CA ALA A 8 29.22 -39.29 -15.13
C ALA A 8 29.13 -39.11 -13.60
N LEU A 9 28.85 -40.20 -12.87
CA LEU A 9 28.77 -40.17 -11.40
C LEU A 9 30.11 -39.80 -10.73
N LYS A 10 31.24 -40.23 -11.30
CA LYS A 10 32.57 -39.84 -10.80
C LYS A 10 32.84 -38.36 -11.03
N GLU A 11 32.46 -37.82 -12.19
CA GLU A 11 32.64 -36.41 -12.49
C GLU A 11 31.71 -35.53 -11.64
N GLU A 12 30.45 -35.92 -11.45
CA GLU A 12 29.53 -35.24 -10.51
C GLU A 12 30.10 -35.17 -9.09
N LYS A 13 30.64 -36.29 -8.57
CA LYS A 13 31.26 -36.34 -7.24
C LYS A 13 32.50 -35.44 -7.15
N LYS A 14 33.28 -35.37 -8.23
CA LYS A 14 34.44 -34.48 -8.32
C LYS A 14 34.01 -33.01 -8.33
N ILE A 15 32.99 -32.67 -9.11
CA ILE A 15 32.39 -31.32 -9.16
C ILE A 15 31.87 -30.90 -7.78
N LEU A 16 31.12 -31.78 -7.09
CA LEU A 16 30.63 -31.53 -5.72
C LEU A 16 31.78 -31.24 -4.75
N ASN A 17 32.84 -32.05 -4.76
CA ASN A 17 34.01 -31.83 -3.91
C ASN A 17 34.75 -30.52 -4.23
N MET A 18 34.77 -30.09 -5.48
CA MET A 18 35.35 -28.81 -5.88
C MET A 18 34.47 -27.63 -5.44
N ALA A 19 33.15 -27.77 -5.51
CA ALA A 19 32.21 -26.75 -5.06
C ALA A 19 32.32 -26.48 -3.55
N ILE A 20 32.38 -27.54 -2.72
CA ILE A 20 32.53 -27.42 -1.26
C ILE A 20 33.81 -26.65 -0.90
N LYS A 21 34.94 -26.99 -1.53
CA LYS A 21 36.22 -26.28 -1.32
C LYS A 21 36.18 -24.82 -1.77
N THR A 22 35.34 -24.50 -2.76
CA THR A 22 35.18 -23.13 -3.27
C THR A 22 34.32 -22.29 -2.33
N GLU A 23 33.28 -22.86 -1.72
CA GLU A 23 32.48 -22.19 -0.68
C GLU A 23 33.29 -21.89 0.58
N GLU A 24 34.24 -22.76 0.96
CA GLU A 24 35.13 -22.53 2.10
C GLU A 24 36.12 -21.37 1.85
N ASN A 25 36.51 -21.11 0.59
CA ASN A 25 37.48 -20.07 0.22
C ASN A 25 36.83 -18.75 -0.23
N ALA A 26 35.62 -18.77 -0.78
CA ALA A 26 34.91 -17.58 -1.24
C ALA A 26 34.02 -17.05 -0.11
N GLY A 27 34.59 -16.20 0.77
CA GLY A 27 33.85 -15.54 1.84
C GLY A 27 32.51 -14.97 1.37
N SER A 28 31.45 -15.31 2.09
CA SER A 28 30.01 -15.17 1.80
C SER A 28 29.47 -13.74 1.58
N ALA A 29 30.32 -12.73 1.38
CA ALA A 29 29.93 -11.33 1.51
C ALA A 29 29.20 -10.75 0.29
N GLN A 30 29.53 -11.18 -0.95
CA GLN A 30 29.14 -10.40 -2.13
C GLN A 30 27.74 -10.74 -2.68
N ASN A 31 27.28 -11.99 -2.57
CA ASN A 31 25.92 -12.38 -3.01
C ASN A 31 24.82 -12.12 -1.96
N ASN A 32 25.19 -12.08 -0.67
CA ASN A 32 24.22 -11.93 0.42
C ASN A 32 23.69 -10.49 0.53
N SER A 33 24.47 -9.49 0.09
CA SER A 33 24.09 -8.07 0.18
C SER A 33 22.97 -7.67 -0.80
N MET A 34 22.95 -8.20 -2.03
CA MET A 34 21.92 -7.87 -3.02
C MET A 34 20.57 -8.51 -2.65
N GLY A 35 20.60 -9.79 -2.25
CA GLY A 35 19.40 -10.50 -1.81
C GLY A 35 18.78 -9.87 -0.56
N GLY A 36 19.60 -9.32 0.35
CA GLY A 36 19.14 -8.58 1.52
C GLY A 36 18.33 -7.32 1.17
N LYS A 37 18.86 -6.49 0.27
CA LYS A 37 18.20 -5.24 -0.18
C LYS A 37 16.87 -5.53 -0.90
N HIS A 38 16.88 -6.46 -1.87
CA HIS A 38 15.66 -6.85 -2.59
C HIS A 38 14.58 -7.35 -1.61
N ARG A 39 14.95 -8.18 -0.64
CA ARG A 39 14.02 -8.70 0.36
C ARG A 39 13.44 -7.62 1.27
N GLU A 40 14.21 -6.58 1.58
CA GLU A 40 13.70 -5.44 2.33
C GLU A 40 12.70 -4.63 1.50
N LEU A 41 13.01 -4.39 0.23
CA LEU A 41 12.11 -3.67 -0.68
C LEU A 41 10.81 -4.45 -0.92
N ASP A 42 10.88 -5.77 -1.10
CA ASP A 42 9.72 -6.66 -1.15
C ASP A 42 8.82 -6.52 0.07
N LYS A 43 9.41 -6.51 1.27
CA LYS A 43 8.67 -6.31 2.53
C LYS A 43 8.00 -4.94 2.56
N LYS A 44 8.69 -3.89 2.10
CA LYS A 44 8.11 -2.53 2.04
C LYS A 44 6.94 -2.48 1.07
N VAL A 45 7.08 -3.03 -0.14
CA VAL A 45 6.02 -3.09 -1.16
C VAL A 45 4.81 -3.90 -0.67
N SER A 46 5.05 -5.06 -0.04
CA SER A 46 3.99 -5.88 0.53
C SER A 46 3.25 -5.17 1.68
N LYS A 47 3.99 -4.47 2.55
CA LYS A 47 3.40 -3.65 3.62
C LYS A 47 2.56 -2.50 3.05
N LEU A 48 3.04 -1.81 2.00
CA LEU A 48 2.26 -0.77 1.32
C LEU A 48 0.93 -1.32 0.82
N ARG A 49 0.95 -2.45 0.11
CA ARG A 49 -0.26 -3.10 -0.41
C ARG A 49 -1.26 -3.40 0.71
N LYS A 50 -0.78 -3.94 1.83
CA LYS A 50 -1.61 -4.23 3.00
C LYS A 50 -2.23 -2.95 3.59
N MET A 51 -1.44 -1.90 3.79
CA MET A 51 -1.96 -0.63 4.33
C MET A 51 -3.05 -0.03 3.44
N VAL A 52 -2.87 -0.09 2.11
CA VAL A 52 -3.88 0.40 1.16
C VAL A 52 -5.15 -0.46 1.22
N GLN A 53 -5.04 -1.78 1.32
CA GLN A 53 -6.19 -2.67 1.51
C GLN A 53 -6.93 -2.40 2.84
N ASP A 54 -6.19 -2.25 3.94
CA ASP A 54 -6.75 -1.95 5.25
C ASP A 54 -7.49 -0.59 5.25
N ALA A 55 -6.93 0.41 4.55
CA ALA A 55 -7.59 1.70 4.35
C ALA A 55 -8.91 1.56 3.58
N GLU A 56 -8.96 0.71 2.54
CA GLU A 56 -10.19 0.46 1.78
C GLU A 56 -11.30 -0.13 2.67
N ILE A 57 -10.94 -1.11 3.51
CA ILE A 57 -11.87 -1.72 4.46
C ILE A 57 -12.38 -0.67 5.45
N ASN A 58 -11.48 0.19 5.96
CA ASN A 58 -11.86 1.25 6.87
C ASN A 58 -12.75 2.32 6.23
N ILE A 59 -12.59 2.59 4.93
CA ILE A 59 -13.47 3.50 4.17
C ILE A 59 -14.86 2.90 3.99
N LYS A 60 -14.97 1.60 3.72
CA LYS A 60 -16.28 0.91 3.66
C LYS A 60 -17.00 0.99 5.01
N SER A 61 -16.29 0.66 6.08
CA SER A 61 -16.83 0.79 7.45
C SER A 61 -17.20 2.23 7.82
N LEU A 62 -16.47 3.23 7.29
CA LEU A 62 -16.79 4.64 7.47
C LEU A 62 -18.08 5.02 6.73
N GLU A 63 -18.28 4.53 5.51
CA GLU A 63 -19.52 4.72 4.75
C GLU A 63 -20.71 4.14 5.49
N ASP A 64 -20.63 2.90 5.97
CA ASP A 64 -21.71 2.25 6.74
C ASP A 64 -22.08 3.06 8.00
N LEU A 65 -21.07 3.53 8.75
CA LEU A 65 -21.26 4.32 9.96
C LEU A 65 -21.94 5.66 9.66
N GLN A 66 -21.58 6.29 8.53
CA GLN A 66 -22.17 7.54 8.09
C GLN A 66 -23.63 7.35 7.67
N ASP A 67 -23.93 6.32 6.88
CA ASP A 67 -25.29 6.01 6.45
C ASP A 67 -26.19 5.68 7.66
N GLU A 68 -25.67 4.96 8.68
CA GLU A 68 -26.39 4.69 9.92
C GLU A 68 -26.66 5.98 10.73
N HIS A 69 -25.66 6.85 10.83
CA HIS A 69 -25.79 8.14 11.51
C HIS A 69 -26.85 9.02 10.83
N ASP A 70 -26.80 9.12 9.50
CA ASP A 70 -27.74 9.92 8.71
C ASP A 70 -29.16 9.35 8.81
N PHE A 71 -29.32 8.04 8.76
CA PHE A 71 -30.61 7.39 8.96
C PHE A 71 -31.22 7.72 10.33
N LYS A 72 -30.45 7.57 11.42
CA LYS A 72 -30.96 7.85 12.78
C LYS A 72 -31.27 9.33 12.98
N LYS A 73 -30.43 10.22 12.47
CA LYS A 73 -30.65 11.67 12.54
C LYS A 73 -31.92 12.08 11.79
N ASN A 74 -32.12 11.57 10.57
CA ASN A 74 -33.32 11.86 9.77
C ASN A 74 -34.58 11.26 10.39
N THR A 75 -34.48 10.08 11.02
CA THR A 75 -35.59 9.45 11.74
C THR A 75 -36.03 10.29 12.93
N LEU A 76 -35.08 10.79 13.74
CA LEU A 76 -35.37 11.67 14.86
C LEU A 76 -36.05 12.97 14.40
N GLN A 77 -35.47 13.64 13.39
CA GLN A 77 -36.00 14.90 12.85
C GLN A 77 -37.40 14.77 12.25
N SER A 78 -37.70 13.66 11.58
CA SER A 78 -39.04 13.41 11.03
C SER A 78 -40.09 13.23 12.13
N ARG A 79 -39.70 12.66 13.27
CA ARG A 79 -40.59 12.40 14.41
C ARG A 79 -40.88 13.65 15.22
N ASP A 80 -39.94 14.60 15.30
CA ASP A 80 -40.14 15.90 15.95
C ASP A 80 -41.16 16.79 15.22
N GLN A 81 -41.44 16.50 13.95
CA GLN A 81 -42.45 17.20 13.15
C GLN A 81 -43.87 16.68 13.42
N GLU A 82 -44.04 15.54 14.10
CA GLU A 82 -45.36 15.01 14.47
C GLU A 82 -45.82 15.55 15.84
N PRO A 83 -47.08 16.01 15.99
CA PRO A 83 -47.57 16.71 17.17
C PRO A 83 -47.74 15.84 18.44
N ASN A 84 -47.34 14.57 18.41
CA ASN A 84 -47.54 13.60 19.49
C ASN A 84 -46.18 13.10 20.05
N GLY A 85 -45.31 14.06 20.37
CA GLY A 85 -43.90 13.87 20.73
C GLY A 85 -43.64 12.83 21.84
N LEU A 86 -42.53 12.12 21.68
CA LEU A 86 -41.95 11.19 22.65
C LEU A 86 -41.87 11.78 24.07
N LYS A 87 -41.87 10.92 25.09
CA LYS A 87 -41.49 11.34 26.46
C LYS A 87 -40.08 11.95 26.40
N ASP A 88 -39.91 13.19 26.84
CA ASP A 88 -38.65 13.98 26.79
C ASP A 88 -37.36 13.20 27.14
N GLN A 89 -37.44 12.17 28.00
CA GLN A 89 -36.29 11.32 28.35
C GLN A 89 -35.82 10.41 27.22
N GLU A 90 -36.73 9.82 26.44
CA GLU A 90 -36.38 8.92 25.34
C GLU A 90 -35.75 9.71 24.18
N HIS A 91 -36.33 10.86 23.88
CA HIS A 91 -35.80 11.81 22.91
C HIS A 91 -34.36 12.26 23.26
N LYS A 92 -34.13 12.70 24.50
CA LYS A 92 -32.77 13.06 24.98
C LYS A 92 -31.77 11.90 24.87
N ARG A 93 -32.23 10.66 25.09
CA ARG A 93 -31.37 9.48 24.97
C ARG A 93 -30.95 9.24 23.52
N GLU A 94 -31.88 9.40 22.57
CA GLU A 94 -31.60 9.27 21.14
C GLU A 94 -30.65 10.38 20.64
N GLU A 95 -30.83 11.64 21.09
CA GLU A 95 -29.89 12.72 20.77
C GLU A 95 -28.46 12.43 21.25
N LEU A 96 -28.31 11.88 22.46
CA LEU A 96 -27.00 11.49 22.99
C LEU A 96 -26.35 10.38 22.16
N LEU A 97 -27.13 9.40 21.70
CA LEU A 97 -26.64 8.33 20.82
C LEU A 97 -26.16 8.89 19.47
N ILE A 98 -26.89 9.85 18.87
CA ILE A 98 -26.48 10.50 17.63
C ILE A 98 -25.18 11.28 17.83
N LYS A 99 -25.03 12.00 18.94
CA LYS A 99 -23.78 12.69 19.30
C LYS A 99 -22.61 11.72 19.45
N GLU A 100 -22.82 10.57 20.08
CA GLU A 100 -21.80 9.52 20.20
C GLU A 100 -21.41 8.95 18.82
N MET A 101 -22.39 8.72 17.93
CA MET A 101 -22.14 8.29 16.56
C MET A 101 -21.35 9.33 15.77
N PHE A 102 -21.65 10.61 15.94
CA PHE A 102 -20.88 11.70 15.32
C PHE A 102 -19.41 11.68 15.77
N ILE A 103 -19.15 11.52 17.07
CA ILE A 103 -17.76 11.42 17.58
C ILE A 103 -17.05 10.23 16.96
N ARG A 104 -17.69 9.06 16.91
CA ARG A 104 -17.13 7.86 16.27
C ARG A 104 -16.86 8.09 14.78
N LEU A 105 -17.76 8.79 14.08
CA LEU A 105 -17.60 9.15 12.68
C LEU A 105 -16.40 10.07 12.47
N ASN A 106 -16.25 11.12 13.29
CA ASN A 106 -15.10 12.02 13.23
C ASN A 106 -13.78 11.26 13.47
N MET A 107 -13.70 10.45 14.53
CA MET A 107 -12.52 9.64 14.80
C MET A 107 -12.18 8.69 13.64
N LYS A 108 -13.19 8.10 13.00
CA LYS A 108 -12.98 7.22 11.85
C LYS A 108 -12.48 7.98 10.63
N ARG A 109 -12.98 9.20 10.39
CA ARG A 109 -12.49 10.08 9.31
C ARG A 109 -11.02 10.46 9.53
N GLU A 110 -10.65 10.88 10.74
CA GLU A 110 -9.25 11.17 11.10
C GLU A 110 -8.34 9.95 10.89
N GLN A 111 -8.78 8.78 11.35
CA GLN A 111 -8.05 7.53 11.20
C GLN A 111 -7.76 7.21 9.72
N VAL A 112 -8.77 7.30 8.86
CA VAL A 112 -8.63 6.99 7.44
C VAL A 112 -7.72 8.00 6.72
N VAL A 113 -7.89 9.30 6.99
CA VAL A 113 -7.03 10.34 6.41
C VAL A 113 -5.57 10.11 6.80
N HIS A 114 -5.32 9.78 8.08
CA HIS A 114 -3.98 9.45 8.55
C HIS A 114 -3.41 8.20 7.87
N GLN A 115 -4.19 7.14 7.71
CA GLN A 115 -3.77 5.91 7.02
C GLN A 115 -3.38 6.17 5.55
N VAL A 116 -4.17 6.96 4.84
CA VAL A 116 -3.87 7.33 3.44
C VAL A 116 -2.59 8.17 3.37
N ALA A 117 -2.42 9.13 4.28
CA ALA A 117 -1.21 9.96 4.34
C ALA A 117 0.06 9.13 4.60
N GLU A 118 0.00 8.17 5.52
CA GLU A 118 1.10 7.25 5.81
C GLU A 118 1.38 6.29 4.64
N ALA A 119 0.35 5.82 3.93
CA ALA A 119 0.53 5.03 2.72
C ALA A 119 1.29 5.82 1.64
N LEU A 120 0.90 7.07 1.37
CA LEU A 120 1.60 7.95 0.43
C LEU A 120 3.05 8.22 0.86
N LYS A 121 3.32 8.35 2.17
CA LYS A 121 4.68 8.50 2.71
C LYS A 121 5.53 7.26 2.50
N MET A 122 4.96 6.09 2.70
CA MET A 122 5.65 4.85 2.42
C MET A 122 5.93 4.68 0.92
N THR A 123 4.99 5.10 0.06
CA THR A 123 5.20 5.13 -1.39
C THR A 123 6.38 6.01 -1.77
N ASP A 124 6.54 7.22 -1.20
CA ASP A 124 7.71 8.07 -1.47
C ASP A 124 9.02 7.35 -1.19
N HIS A 125 9.11 6.63 -0.07
CA HIS A 125 10.32 5.92 0.32
C HIS A 125 10.63 4.75 -0.64
N ILE A 126 9.61 3.98 -1.01
CA ILE A 126 9.76 2.88 -1.97
C ILE A 126 10.16 3.43 -3.34
N GLN A 127 9.50 4.49 -3.80
CA GLN A 127 9.77 5.13 -5.07
C GLN A 127 11.18 5.72 -5.13
N PHE A 128 11.64 6.32 -4.04
CA PHE A 128 13.02 6.78 -3.94
C PHE A 128 13.99 5.62 -4.16
N SER A 129 13.91 4.55 -3.36
CA SER A 129 14.78 3.37 -3.52
C SER A 129 14.72 2.76 -4.93
N LEU A 130 13.52 2.61 -5.50
CA LEU A 130 13.35 2.08 -6.86
C LEU A 130 14.05 2.93 -7.91
N THR A 131 14.00 4.25 -7.76
CA THR A 131 14.45 5.17 -8.80
C THR A 131 15.90 5.61 -8.66
N THR A 132 16.45 5.64 -7.44
CA THR A 132 17.84 6.06 -7.19
C THR A 132 18.81 4.90 -7.11
N GLU A 133 18.33 3.70 -6.76
CA GLU A 133 19.20 2.51 -6.58
C GLU A 133 18.87 1.44 -7.62
N GLU A 134 17.68 0.84 -7.52
CA GLU A 134 17.36 -0.40 -8.26
C GLU A 134 17.35 -0.20 -9.79
N LEU A 135 16.69 0.85 -10.28
CA LEU A 135 16.59 1.14 -11.71
C LEU A 135 17.96 1.52 -12.32
N PRO A 136 18.77 2.42 -11.72
CA PRO A 136 20.14 2.68 -12.21
C PRO A 136 21.05 1.44 -12.19
N GLU A 137 21.00 0.63 -11.13
CA GLU A 137 21.80 -0.59 -11.03
C GLU A 137 21.42 -1.61 -12.10
N TRP A 138 20.13 -1.77 -12.38
CA TRP A 138 19.66 -2.60 -13.47
C TRP A 138 20.10 -2.06 -14.84
N LYS A 139 19.99 -0.75 -15.09
CA LYS A 139 20.47 -0.12 -16.34
C LYS A 139 21.96 -0.38 -16.55
N ARG A 140 22.78 -0.29 -15.49
CA ARG A 140 24.21 -0.62 -15.54
C ARG A 140 24.44 -2.10 -15.88
N ARG A 141 23.68 -3.02 -15.27
CA ARG A 141 23.75 -4.45 -15.61
C ARG A 141 23.38 -4.71 -17.07
N GLN A 142 22.36 -4.02 -17.59
CA GLN A 142 21.97 -4.09 -18.99
C GLN A 142 23.10 -3.64 -19.93
N GLN A 143 23.73 -2.50 -19.65
CA GLN A 143 24.86 -2.00 -20.44
C GLN A 143 26.02 -3.00 -20.46
N VAL A 144 26.37 -3.58 -19.31
CA VAL A 144 27.43 -4.59 -19.19
C VAL A 144 27.08 -5.85 -19.98
N ALA A 145 25.84 -6.32 -19.93
CA ALA A 145 25.40 -7.46 -20.73
C ALA A 145 25.49 -7.19 -22.24
N CYS A 146 25.15 -5.98 -22.70
CA CYS A 146 25.24 -5.59 -24.11
C CYS A 146 26.68 -5.61 -24.66
N ILE A 147 27.70 -5.47 -23.81
CA ILE A 147 29.12 -5.56 -24.21
C ILE A 147 29.73 -6.95 -23.96
N GLY A 148 28.90 -7.99 -23.76
CA GLY A 148 29.35 -9.37 -23.57
C GLY A 148 29.56 -9.79 -22.11
N GLY A 149 29.10 -8.99 -21.15
CA GLY A 149 29.07 -9.36 -19.74
C GLY A 149 27.97 -10.38 -19.39
N PRO A 150 27.85 -10.77 -18.11
CA PRO A 150 26.88 -11.79 -17.68
C PRO A 150 25.43 -11.38 -17.99
N PRO A 151 24.57 -12.29 -18.49
CA PRO A 151 23.24 -11.96 -19.02
C PRO A 151 22.16 -11.71 -17.95
N ASN A 152 22.52 -11.32 -16.72
CA ASN A 152 21.56 -11.22 -15.62
C ASN A 152 20.79 -9.87 -15.63
N THR A 153 19.87 -9.73 -16.60
CA THR A 153 19.15 -8.46 -16.90
C THR A 153 17.62 -8.59 -16.89
N CYS A 154 17.05 -9.64 -16.27
CA CYS A 154 15.59 -9.77 -16.23
C CYS A 154 14.94 -8.57 -15.51
N LEU A 155 13.85 -8.04 -16.07
CA LEU A 155 13.08 -6.94 -15.48
C LEU A 155 12.04 -7.40 -14.46
N ASP A 156 11.71 -8.70 -14.39
CA ASP A 156 10.52 -9.20 -13.67
C ASP A 156 10.36 -8.62 -12.26
N GLN A 157 11.46 -8.55 -11.49
CA GLN A 157 11.44 -8.03 -10.13
C GLN A 157 11.14 -6.52 -10.10
N LEU A 158 11.82 -5.73 -10.94
CA LEU A 158 11.56 -4.29 -11.06
C LEU A 158 10.13 -4.05 -11.53
N GLN A 159 9.71 -4.75 -12.58
CA GLN A 159 8.35 -4.65 -13.11
C GLN A 159 7.32 -4.97 -12.03
N SER A 160 7.54 -6.01 -11.22
CA SER A 160 6.68 -6.36 -10.09
C SER A 160 6.58 -5.23 -9.06
N TRP A 161 7.70 -4.64 -8.65
CA TRP A 161 7.69 -3.53 -7.70
C TRP A 161 7.00 -2.28 -8.26
N PHE A 162 7.37 -1.84 -9.46
CA PHE A 162 6.77 -0.67 -10.10
C PHE A 162 5.27 -0.86 -10.30
N THR A 163 4.85 -2.04 -10.78
CA THR A 163 3.43 -2.38 -10.98
C THR A 163 2.68 -2.35 -9.64
N SER A 164 3.21 -3.00 -8.60
CA SER A 164 2.55 -3.04 -7.30
C SER A 164 2.43 -1.65 -6.65
N VAL A 165 3.41 -0.77 -6.85
CA VAL A 165 3.33 0.62 -6.37
C VAL A 165 2.31 1.41 -7.18
N ALA A 166 2.29 1.26 -8.51
CA ALA A 166 1.32 1.93 -9.37
C ALA A 166 -0.13 1.53 -9.05
N GLU A 167 -0.39 0.23 -8.84
CA GLU A 167 -1.68 -0.30 -8.41
C GLU A 167 -2.08 0.27 -7.05
N SER A 168 -1.16 0.29 -6.09
CA SER A 168 -1.41 0.84 -4.75
C SER A 168 -1.78 2.33 -4.82
N LEU A 169 -1.04 3.12 -5.61
CA LEU A 169 -1.35 4.54 -5.85
C LEU A 169 -2.70 4.73 -6.54
N LYS A 170 -3.03 3.87 -7.51
CA LYS A 170 -4.31 3.94 -8.20
C LYS A 170 -5.47 3.66 -7.25
N GLN A 171 -5.31 2.69 -6.37
CA GLN A 171 -6.29 2.37 -5.34
C GLN A 171 -6.43 3.52 -4.33
N VAL A 172 -5.33 4.19 -3.92
CA VAL A 172 -5.39 5.40 -3.10
C VAL A 172 -6.17 6.53 -3.78
N GLN A 173 -6.00 6.75 -5.09
CA GLN A 173 -6.82 7.74 -5.81
C GLN A 173 -8.32 7.42 -5.77
N LEU A 174 -8.70 6.14 -5.91
CA LEU A 174 -10.09 5.71 -5.80
C LEU A 174 -10.63 5.93 -4.38
N GLN A 175 -9.81 5.64 -3.36
CA GLN A 175 -10.14 5.89 -1.96
C GLN A 175 -10.37 7.38 -1.68
N LEU A 176 -9.50 8.27 -2.18
CA LEU A 176 -9.65 9.72 -2.03
C LEU A 176 -10.92 10.23 -2.70
N ARG A 177 -11.26 9.73 -3.89
CA ARG A 177 -12.53 10.04 -4.56
C ARG A 177 -13.73 9.59 -3.71
N LYS A 178 -13.67 8.38 -3.14
CA LYS A 178 -14.74 7.87 -2.28
C LYS A 178 -14.91 8.73 -1.02
N LEU A 179 -13.80 9.20 -0.43
CA LEU A 179 -13.85 10.13 0.69
C LEU A 179 -14.50 11.47 0.31
N GLN A 180 -14.23 12.00 -0.89
CA GLN A 180 -14.92 13.20 -1.39
C GLN A 180 -16.44 12.97 -1.54
N GLU A 181 -16.87 11.81 -2.05
CA GLU A 181 -18.30 11.45 -2.13
C GLU A 181 -18.94 11.42 -0.74
N LEU A 182 -18.26 10.88 0.28
CA LEU A 182 -18.75 10.86 1.65
C LEU A 182 -18.87 12.27 2.26
N VAL A 183 -17.94 13.17 1.94
CA VAL A 183 -18.02 14.59 2.33
C VAL A 183 -19.19 15.30 1.65
N GLN A 184 -19.46 15.00 0.37
CA GLN A 184 -20.62 15.56 -0.35
C GLN A 184 -21.95 15.15 0.29
N LYS A 185 -22.05 13.90 0.77
CA LYS A 185 -23.23 13.40 1.50
C LYS A 185 -23.39 14.09 2.87
N TYR A 186 -22.29 14.22 3.61
CA TYR A 186 -22.29 14.79 4.96
C TYR A 186 -20.94 15.43 5.31
N THR A 187 -20.97 16.68 5.78
CA THR A 187 -19.78 17.41 6.25
C THR A 187 -20.14 18.31 7.44
N TYR A 188 -19.11 18.84 8.10
CA TYR A 188 -19.21 19.67 9.30
C TYR A 188 -17.98 20.57 9.45
N GLU A 189 -18.01 21.47 10.43
CA GLU A 189 -16.88 22.35 10.72
C GLU A 189 -15.65 21.54 11.15
N ASN A 190 -14.49 21.83 10.54
CA ASN A 190 -13.24 21.11 10.77
C ASN A 190 -13.26 19.61 10.37
N ASP A 191 -14.06 19.26 9.37
CA ASP A 191 -14.06 17.91 8.78
C ASP A 191 -12.65 17.49 8.28
N PRO A 192 -12.04 16.45 8.87
CA PRO A 192 -10.67 16.03 8.55
C PRO A 192 -10.46 15.69 7.08
N ILE A 193 -11.49 15.13 6.43
CA ILE A 193 -11.41 14.77 5.01
C ILE A 193 -11.33 16.05 4.18
N ASN A 194 -12.22 17.01 4.42
CA ASN A 194 -12.27 18.25 3.64
C ASN A 194 -10.99 19.08 3.78
N GLN A 195 -10.37 19.06 4.96
CA GLN A 195 -9.09 19.75 5.20
C GLN A 195 -7.90 19.09 4.48
N GLY A 196 -7.87 17.75 4.40
CA GLY A 196 -6.69 17.02 3.92
C GLY A 196 -6.76 16.54 2.47
N VAL A 197 -7.95 16.27 1.93
CA VAL A 197 -8.13 15.44 0.72
C VAL A 197 -7.45 16.01 -0.53
N ASN A 198 -7.52 17.33 -0.75
CA ASN A 198 -6.92 17.97 -1.92
C ASN A 198 -5.39 17.83 -1.94
N SER A 199 -4.75 18.02 -0.78
CA SER A 199 -3.30 17.86 -0.65
C SER A 199 -2.84 16.42 -0.86
N LEU A 200 -3.63 15.45 -0.39
CA LEU A 200 -3.36 14.03 -0.58
C LEU A 200 -3.56 13.61 -2.04
N GLU A 201 -4.56 14.17 -2.71
CA GLU A 201 -4.84 13.91 -4.13
C GLU A 201 -3.73 14.45 -5.04
N GLU A 202 -3.28 15.69 -4.80
CA GLU A 202 -2.15 16.27 -5.53
C GLU A 202 -0.88 15.42 -5.36
N ARG A 203 -0.57 15.03 -4.12
CA ARG A 203 0.59 14.18 -3.82
C ARG A 203 0.49 12.81 -4.51
N ALA A 204 -0.67 12.15 -4.44
CA ALA A 204 -0.90 10.87 -5.11
C ALA A 204 -0.73 10.98 -6.63
N MET A 205 -1.21 12.08 -7.23
CA MET A 205 -1.06 12.35 -8.66
C MET A 205 0.41 12.52 -9.06
N VAL A 206 1.18 13.31 -8.30
CA VAL A 206 2.61 13.53 -8.55
C VAL A 206 3.39 12.21 -8.42
N GLN A 207 3.14 11.44 -7.37
CA GLN A 207 3.77 10.13 -7.17
C GLN A 207 3.46 9.18 -8.33
N LEU A 208 2.20 9.08 -8.75
CA LEU A 208 1.78 8.21 -9.85
C LEU A 208 2.46 8.62 -11.17
N LYS A 209 2.51 9.92 -11.47
CA LYS A 209 3.23 10.43 -12.65
C LYS A 209 4.70 10.04 -12.61
N ASN A 210 5.34 10.17 -11.45
CA ASN A 210 6.74 9.82 -11.28
C ASN A 210 7.01 8.30 -11.40
N VAL A 211 6.02 7.44 -11.11
CA VAL A 211 6.13 5.98 -11.30
C VAL A 211 5.97 5.60 -12.78
N ILE A 212 5.08 6.27 -13.51
CA ILE A 212 4.73 5.91 -14.90
C ILE A 212 5.72 6.46 -15.94
N VAL A 213 6.30 7.66 -15.72
CA VAL A 213 7.05 8.38 -16.76
C VAL A 213 8.54 7.97 -16.85
N ARG A 214 9.02 7.05 -16.01
CA ARG A 214 10.45 6.68 -15.93
C ARG A 214 10.79 5.35 -16.60
#